data_AF-A0A2J6RBH0-F1
#
_entry.id   AF-A0A2J6RBH0-F1
#
_cell.length_a   1.000
_cell.length_b   1.000
_cell.length_c   1.000
_cell.angle_alpha   90.00
_cell.angle_beta   90.00
_cell.angle_gamma   90.00
#
_symmetry.space_group_name_H-M   'P 1'
#
loop_
_entity.id
_entity.type
_entity.pdbx_description
1 polymer ?
#
loop_
_entity_poly.entity_id
_entity_poly.type
_entity_poly.pdbx_seq_one_letter_code
_entity_poly.pdbx_strand_id
1 'polypeptide(L)'
;MAEEKIEPPRRLLYYRQARDFALGQHPLSKYGPPLLLLFDALLTSIIISKVAYTEIDWKAYMEQVEQYVNGEHDYTKIKGGTGPLVYPAAHVYIYWILYHVTDKGKNILLAQRIFGVLYLGTIGTVMACYRRAKAPLYIFPMLVLSKRLHSIFVLRLFNDCFAVFFLWAAIYFFQRRLWTVGSMAYSWGLGVKMSLLLVLPAIGIVLFLARGVGASFKQAWLMAQLQVVIAFPFMANLVGYLSRAFEFSRQFLFKWTVNWRFVGEDVFLSREFSVSLLVGHISTLILFATTRWLRPAEKPISELVGNALKFEEPCGKMQHAVSIRISPNYILTTILTANAIGVLFARSLHYQFYAYIAPATPFLLWRSGLHPILQYALWAVQEWAWNVYPSTDASSLVVVSVLFLTVVSVWWGTRHDFVNLKGEGAASRRWT
;
A
#
# COMPACT_ATOMS: atom_id res chain seq x y z
N MET A 1 -52.94 17.79 27.07
CA MET A 1 -52.17 18.52 26.04
C MET A 1 -51.29 17.51 25.32
N ALA A 2 -51.63 17.19 24.07
CA ALA A 2 -50.76 16.37 23.24
C ALA A 2 -49.53 17.21 22.88
N GLU A 3 -48.32 16.70 23.15
CA GLU A 3 -47.09 17.29 22.65
C GLU A 3 -47.11 17.23 21.11
N GLU A 4 -47.34 18.39 20.50
CA GLU A 4 -47.22 18.58 19.07
C GLU A 4 -45.75 18.35 18.69
N LYS A 5 -45.43 17.19 18.13
CA LYS A 5 -44.10 16.89 17.58
C LYS A 5 -43.88 17.81 16.38
N ILE A 6 -43.24 18.95 16.62
CA ILE A 6 -42.78 19.87 15.58
C ILE A 6 -41.82 19.09 14.66
N GLU A 7 -42.27 18.77 13.46
CA GLU A 7 -41.44 18.10 12.46
C GLU A 7 -40.23 19.00 12.11
N PRO A 8 -39.01 18.45 12.07
CA PRO A 8 -37.84 19.24 11.70
C PRO A 8 -37.99 19.79 10.27
N PRO A 9 -37.50 21.01 9.98
CA PRO A 9 -37.57 21.59 8.64
C PRO A 9 -37.03 20.63 7.59
N ARG A 10 -37.71 20.45 6.45
CA ARG A 10 -37.32 19.49 5.38
C ARG A 10 -35.84 19.60 4.97
N ARG A 11 -35.26 20.81 4.99
CA ARG A 11 -33.83 21.04 4.72
C ARG A 11 -32.90 20.33 5.71
N LEU A 12 -33.27 20.31 6.99
CA LEU A 12 -32.52 19.61 8.04
C LEU A 12 -32.58 18.09 7.85
N LEU A 13 -33.72 17.57 7.35
CA LEU A 13 -33.86 16.16 7.01
C LEU A 13 -32.94 15.75 5.85
N TYR A 14 -32.92 16.52 4.76
CA TYR A 14 -32.04 16.25 3.61
C TYR A 14 -30.55 16.36 3.98
N TYR A 15 -30.18 17.37 4.77
CA TYR A 15 -28.81 17.51 5.26
C TYR A 15 -28.38 16.29 6.10
N ARG A 16 -29.24 15.82 7.02
CA ARG A 16 -28.96 14.62 7.82
C ARG A 16 -28.82 13.39 6.94
N GLN A 17 -29.72 13.17 5.98
CA GLN A 17 -29.63 12.04 5.05
C GLN A 17 -28.34 12.06 4.22
N ALA A 18 -27.95 13.24 3.70
CA ALA A 18 -26.73 13.39 2.93
C ALA A 18 -25.48 13.15 3.80
N ARG A 19 -25.47 13.67 5.03
CA ARG A 19 -24.40 13.44 6.00
C ARG A 19 -24.28 11.96 6.35
N ASP A 20 -25.39 11.32 6.68
CA ASP A 20 -25.41 9.91 7.05
C ASP A 20 -25.00 9.02 5.85
N PHE A 21 -25.35 9.42 4.62
CA PHE A 21 -24.85 8.78 3.41
C PHE A 21 -23.34 8.91 3.26
N ALA A 22 -22.81 10.13 3.39
CA ALA A 22 -21.39 10.44 3.32
C ALA A 22 -20.56 9.75 4.41
N LEU A 23 -21.11 9.57 5.60
CA LEU A 23 -20.48 8.85 6.71
C LEU A 23 -20.63 7.32 6.61
N GLY A 24 -21.37 6.81 5.62
CA GLY A 24 -21.60 5.37 5.46
C GLY A 24 -22.65 4.77 6.40
N GLN A 25 -23.44 5.61 7.08
CA GLN A 25 -24.45 5.23 8.06
C GLN A 25 -25.83 5.02 7.41
N HIS A 26 -26.08 5.63 6.25
CA HIS A 26 -27.32 5.46 5.51
C HIS A 26 -27.39 4.08 4.82
N PRO A 27 -28.56 3.40 4.77
CA PRO A 27 -28.69 2.09 4.12
C PRO A 27 -28.24 2.05 2.65
N LEU A 28 -28.40 3.17 1.93
CA LEU A 28 -27.97 3.30 0.53
C LEU A 28 -26.45 3.41 0.36
N SER A 29 -25.70 3.73 1.42
CA SER A 29 -24.23 3.85 1.34
C SER A 29 -23.55 2.56 0.91
N LYS A 30 -24.20 1.40 1.09
CA LYS A 30 -23.71 0.10 0.59
C LYS A 30 -23.56 0.04 -0.93
N TYR A 31 -24.30 0.86 -1.67
CA TYR A 31 -24.24 0.95 -3.13
C TYR A 31 -23.20 1.95 -3.63
N GLY A 32 -22.67 2.83 -2.76
CA GLY A 32 -21.66 3.83 -3.16
C GLY A 32 -20.41 3.21 -3.80
N PRO A 33 -19.74 2.25 -3.15
CA PRO A 33 -18.54 1.61 -3.70
C PRO A 33 -18.75 0.91 -5.06
N PRO A 34 -19.76 0.03 -5.26
CA PRO A 34 -19.96 -0.58 -6.58
C PRO A 34 -20.35 0.44 -7.66
N LEU A 35 -21.11 1.50 -7.33
CA LEU A 35 -21.41 2.57 -8.30
C LEU A 35 -20.17 3.37 -8.69
N LEU A 36 -19.29 3.69 -7.73
CA LEU A 36 -18.00 4.32 -8.01
C LEU A 36 -17.11 3.42 -8.88
N LEU A 37 -17.09 2.12 -8.63
CA LEU A 37 -16.32 1.18 -9.44
C LEU A 37 -16.88 1.04 -10.86
N LEU A 38 -18.21 1.09 -11.04
CA LEU A 38 -18.83 1.11 -12.36
C LEU A 38 -18.50 2.40 -13.12
N PHE A 39 -18.58 3.55 -12.44
CA PHE A 39 -18.13 4.82 -13.00
C PHE A 39 -16.66 4.75 -13.44
N ASP A 40 -15.81 4.20 -12.59
CA ASP A 40 -14.38 4.06 -12.86
C ASP A 40 -14.07 3.07 -13.99
N ALA A 41 -14.88 2.01 -14.13
CA ALA A 41 -14.79 1.08 -15.26
C ALA A 41 -15.11 1.77 -16.60
N LEU A 42 -16.13 2.64 -16.61
CA LEU A 42 -16.45 3.48 -17.76
C LEU A 42 -15.31 4.45 -18.06
N LEU A 43 -14.81 5.16 -17.03
CA LEU A 43 -13.68 6.09 -17.16
C LEU A 43 -12.43 5.40 -17.70
N THR A 44 -12.06 4.25 -17.13
CA THR A 44 -10.92 3.44 -17.57
C THR A 44 -11.07 2.99 -19.03
N SER A 45 -12.28 2.57 -19.44
CA SER A 45 -12.56 2.19 -20.83
C SER A 45 -12.45 3.38 -21.79
N ILE A 46 -12.92 4.56 -21.37
CA ILE A 46 -12.74 5.81 -22.12
C ILE A 46 -11.25 6.15 -22.25
N ILE A 47 -10.48 6.04 -21.17
CA ILE A 47 -9.03 6.32 -21.20
C ILE A 47 -8.32 5.39 -22.17
N ILE A 48 -8.58 4.08 -22.12
CA ILE A 48 -7.97 3.10 -23.05
C ILE A 48 -8.33 3.42 -24.50
N SER A 49 -9.56 3.87 -24.77
CA SER A 49 -10.01 4.17 -26.14
C SER A 49 -9.60 5.55 -26.67
N LYS A 50 -9.32 6.52 -25.79
CA LYS A 50 -9.10 7.93 -26.17
C LYS A 50 -7.70 8.45 -25.90
N VAL A 51 -6.92 7.80 -25.04
CA VAL A 51 -5.58 8.26 -24.66
C VAL A 51 -4.53 7.27 -25.16
N ALA A 52 -3.54 7.78 -25.88
CA ALA A 52 -2.47 6.97 -26.44
C ALA A 52 -1.65 6.27 -25.35
N TYR A 53 -1.32 5.01 -25.60
CA TYR A 53 -0.34 4.26 -24.83
C TYR A 53 1.03 4.98 -24.87
N THR A 54 1.74 4.99 -23.74
CA THR A 54 3.10 5.53 -23.64
C THR A 54 4.06 4.45 -23.19
N GLU A 55 4.95 4.05 -24.10
CA GLU A 55 5.99 3.07 -23.81
C GLU A 55 7.02 3.63 -22.81
N ILE A 56 7.30 2.86 -21.76
CA ILE A 56 8.40 3.14 -20.82
C ILE A 56 9.17 1.85 -20.56
N ASP A 57 8.52 0.83 -20.00
CA ASP A 57 9.18 -0.41 -19.59
C ASP A 57 8.56 -1.69 -20.19
N TRP A 58 7.39 -1.61 -20.84
CA TRP A 58 6.67 -2.81 -21.31
C TRP A 58 7.51 -3.64 -22.27
N LYS A 59 8.12 -3.01 -23.27
CA LYS A 59 9.04 -3.68 -24.21
C LYS A 59 10.21 -4.33 -23.48
N ALA A 60 10.82 -3.62 -22.53
CA ALA A 60 11.93 -4.17 -21.75
C ALA A 60 11.50 -5.40 -20.94
N TYR A 61 10.29 -5.41 -20.38
CA TYR A 61 9.75 -6.59 -19.70
C TYR A 61 9.57 -7.78 -20.67
N MET A 62 9.07 -7.52 -21.89
CA MET A 62 8.90 -8.58 -22.91
C MET A 62 10.25 -9.14 -23.38
N GLU A 63 11.25 -8.28 -23.59
CA GLU A 63 12.61 -8.69 -23.97
C GLU A 63 13.30 -9.53 -22.88
N GLN A 64 13.12 -9.15 -21.62
CA GLN A 64 13.64 -9.92 -20.47
C GLN A 64 12.99 -11.30 -20.40
N VAL A 65 11.67 -11.38 -20.60
CA VAL A 65 10.94 -12.65 -20.60
C VAL A 65 11.26 -13.50 -21.83
N GLU A 66 11.50 -12.90 -22.99
CA GLU A 66 11.90 -13.63 -24.19
C GLU A 66 13.24 -14.37 -23.99
N GLN A 67 14.21 -13.74 -23.32
CA GLN A 67 15.45 -14.42 -22.93
C GLN A 67 15.19 -15.62 -22.01
N TYR A 68 14.30 -15.46 -21.02
CA TYR A 68 13.89 -16.56 -20.15
C TYR A 68 13.22 -17.71 -20.93
N VAL A 69 12.31 -17.38 -21.86
CA VAL A 69 11.65 -18.37 -22.74
C VAL A 69 12.68 -19.11 -23.62
N ASN A 70 13.75 -18.43 -24.02
CA ASN A 70 14.85 -19.02 -24.79
C ASN A 70 15.88 -19.80 -23.94
N GLY A 71 15.60 -20.02 -22.64
CA GLY A 71 16.40 -20.85 -21.75
C GLY A 71 17.46 -20.12 -20.93
N GLU A 72 17.48 -18.79 -20.93
CA GLU A 72 18.37 -18.02 -20.06
C GLU A 72 17.82 -17.96 -18.63
N HIS A 73 18.48 -18.65 -17.71
CA HIS A 73 18.12 -18.70 -16.29
C HIS A 73 19.17 -18.02 -15.39
N ASP A 74 20.24 -17.47 -15.95
CA ASP A 74 21.18 -16.63 -15.21
C ASP A 74 20.67 -15.19 -15.15
N TYR A 75 20.12 -14.81 -13.99
CA TYR A 75 19.58 -13.46 -13.73
C TYR A 75 20.55 -12.33 -14.04
N THR A 76 21.86 -12.58 -13.99
CA THR A 76 22.88 -11.55 -14.28
C THR A 76 22.97 -11.21 -15.77
N LYS A 77 22.45 -12.09 -16.65
CA LYS A 77 22.48 -11.93 -18.11
C LYS A 77 21.17 -11.39 -18.67
N ILE A 78 20.05 -11.58 -17.97
CA ILE A 78 18.72 -11.13 -18.41
C ILE A 78 18.62 -9.60 -18.35
N LYS A 79 18.39 -8.96 -19.51
CA LYS A 79 18.28 -7.50 -19.62
C LYS A 79 17.36 -7.07 -20.76
N GLY A 80 16.72 -5.91 -20.63
CA GLY A 80 15.96 -5.27 -21.71
C GLY A 80 16.53 -3.91 -22.06
N GLY A 81 15.87 -3.17 -22.96
CA GLY A 81 16.27 -1.83 -23.39
C GLY A 81 16.38 -0.80 -22.25
N THR A 82 15.72 -1.03 -21.11
CA THR A 82 15.80 -0.18 -19.91
C THR A 82 16.77 -0.70 -18.84
N GLY A 83 17.51 -1.77 -19.13
CA GLY A 83 18.57 -2.30 -18.27
C GLY A 83 18.34 -3.74 -17.77
N PRO A 84 19.11 -4.19 -16.77
CA PRO A 84 19.02 -5.55 -16.25
C PRO A 84 17.68 -5.84 -15.59
N LEU A 85 17.29 -7.11 -15.56
CA LEU A 85 16.17 -7.58 -14.76
C LEU A 85 16.52 -7.44 -13.27
N VAL A 86 15.77 -6.59 -12.57
CA VAL A 86 15.96 -6.32 -11.12
C VAL A 86 14.73 -6.68 -10.29
N TYR A 87 13.77 -7.35 -10.89
CA TYR A 87 12.54 -7.78 -10.21
C TYR A 87 12.66 -9.23 -9.75
N PRO A 88 12.14 -9.59 -8.57
CA PRO A 88 12.18 -10.99 -8.13
C PRO A 88 11.32 -11.91 -9.01
N ALA A 89 11.43 -13.21 -8.77
CA ALA A 89 10.99 -14.24 -9.71
C ALA A 89 9.50 -14.22 -10.09
N ALA A 90 8.60 -13.73 -9.23
CA ALA A 90 7.16 -13.68 -9.57
C ALA A 90 6.88 -12.72 -10.73
N HIS A 91 7.72 -11.68 -10.93
CA HIS A 91 7.67 -10.85 -12.13
C HIS A 91 7.83 -11.69 -13.39
N VAL A 92 8.82 -12.58 -13.44
CA VAL A 92 9.11 -13.41 -14.61
C VAL A 92 7.91 -14.30 -14.95
N TYR A 93 7.28 -14.95 -13.98
CA TYR A 93 6.11 -15.79 -14.24
C TYR A 93 4.89 -14.99 -14.72
N ILE A 94 4.61 -13.84 -14.10
CA ILE A 94 3.49 -12.99 -14.52
C ILE A 94 3.71 -12.53 -15.96
N TYR A 95 4.90 -12.00 -16.26
CA TYR A 95 5.20 -11.47 -17.58
C TYR A 95 5.42 -12.58 -18.61
N TRP A 96 5.78 -13.80 -18.22
CA TRP A 96 5.74 -15.00 -19.07
C TRP A 96 4.31 -15.31 -19.52
N ILE A 97 3.32 -15.26 -18.63
CA ILE A 97 1.91 -15.41 -19.04
C ILE A 97 1.52 -14.29 -20.01
N LEU A 98 1.83 -13.03 -19.66
CA LEU A 98 1.51 -11.87 -20.49
C LEU A 98 2.14 -11.95 -21.88
N TYR A 99 3.41 -12.37 -21.98
CA TYR A 99 4.13 -12.56 -23.23
C TYR A 99 3.37 -13.52 -24.16
N HIS A 100 2.87 -14.65 -23.64
CA HIS A 100 2.14 -15.63 -24.45
C HIS A 100 0.75 -15.14 -24.86
N VAL A 101 0.01 -14.45 -23.98
CA VAL A 101 -1.36 -14.02 -24.29
C VAL A 101 -1.42 -12.74 -25.14
N THR A 102 -0.36 -11.93 -25.16
CA THR A 102 -0.34 -10.62 -25.86
C THR A 102 0.44 -10.64 -27.18
N ASP A 103 0.62 -11.80 -27.81
CA ASP A 103 1.48 -11.93 -29.01
C ASP A 103 2.87 -11.34 -28.77
N LYS A 104 3.56 -11.88 -27.75
CA LYS A 104 4.91 -11.44 -27.34
C LYS A 104 4.99 -9.97 -26.95
N GLY A 105 3.88 -9.41 -26.48
CA GLY A 105 3.76 -8.00 -26.11
C GLY A 105 3.35 -7.04 -27.23
N LYS A 106 3.10 -7.53 -28.46
CA LYS A 106 2.68 -6.68 -29.59
C LYS A 106 1.22 -6.23 -29.49
N ASN A 107 0.35 -7.05 -28.89
CA ASN A 107 -1.05 -6.70 -28.68
C ASN A 107 -1.23 -5.80 -27.46
N ILE A 108 -0.87 -4.52 -27.63
CA ILE A 108 -0.96 -3.50 -26.58
C ILE A 108 -2.39 -3.30 -26.09
N LEU A 109 -3.39 -3.34 -26.98
CA LEU A 109 -4.79 -3.17 -26.58
C LEU A 109 -5.23 -4.26 -25.60
N LEU A 110 -4.85 -5.52 -25.85
CA LEU A 110 -5.12 -6.61 -24.92
C LEU A 110 -4.37 -6.41 -23.60
N ALA A 111 -3.11 -5.99 -23.63
CA ALA A 111 -2.35 -5.68 -22.42
C ALA A 111 -3.05 -4.57 -21.60
N GLN A 112 -3.47 -3.47 -22.23
CA GLN A 112 -4.21 -2.39 -21.58
C GLN A 112 -5.52 -2.87 -20.96
N ARG A 113 -6.26 -3.77 -21.62
CA ARG A 113 -7.48 -4.38 -21.05
C ARG A 113 -7.18 -5.25 -19.84
N ILE A 114 -6.13 -6.07 -19.89
CA ILE A 114 -5.68 -6.88 -18.73
C ILE A 114 -5.31 -5.97 -17.56
N PHE A 115 -4.53 -4.92 -17.81
CA PHE A 115 -4.17 -3.94 -16.79
C PHE A 115 -5.37 -3.11 -16.30
N GLY A 116 -6.38 -2.88 -17.14
CA GLY A 116 -7.65 -2.26 -16.76
C GLY A 116 -8.45 -3.15 -15.80
N VAL A 117 -8.52 -4.45 -16.05
CA VAL A 117 -9.11 -5.42 -15.10
C VAL A 117 -8.31 -5.47 -13.80
N LEU A 118 -6.97 -5.46 -13.89
CA LEU A 118 -6.09 -5.41 -12.72
C LEU A 118 -6.31 -4.12 -11.91
N TYR A 119 -6.46 -2.97 -12.58
CA TYR A 119 -6.76 -1.69 -11.94
C TYR A 119 -8.09 -1.74 -11.18
N LEU A 120 -9.18 -2.14 -11.85
CA LEU A 120 -10.50 -2.23 -11.22
C LEU A 120 -10.53 -3.27 -10.10
N GLY A 121 -9.84 -4.40 -10.26
CA GLY A 121 -9.66 -5.40 -9.21
C GLY A 121 -8.90 -4.84 -8.01
N THR A 122 -7.87 -4.03 -8.25
CA THR A 122 -7.12 -3.33 -7.19
C THR A 122 -8.01 -2.34 -6.46
N ILE A 123 -8.69 -1.43 -7.17
CA ILE A 123 -9.58 -0.43 -6.57
C ILE A 123 -10.75 -1.09 -5.84
N GLY A 124 -11.35 -2.14 -6.41
CA GLY A 124 -12.40 -2.93 -5.74
C GLY A 124 -11.90 -3.56 -4.43
N THR A 125 -10.67 -4.07 -4.41
CA THR A 125 -10.04 -4.61 -3.20
C THR A 125 -9.75 -3.51 -2.17
N VAL A 126 -9.26 -2.34 -2.61
CA VAL A 126 -9.04 -1.16 -1.75
C VAL A 126 -10.35 -0.73 -1.09
N MET A 127 -11.42 -0.59 -1.88
CA MET A 127 -12.76 -0.24 -1.39
C MET A 127 -13.27 -1.30 -0.39
N ALA A 128 -13.03 -2.59 -0.64
CA ALA A 128 -13.38 -3.65 0.30
C ALA A 128 -12.61 -3.52 1.62
N CYS A 129 -11.30 -3.20 1.56
CA CYS A 129 -10.47 -2.95 2.73
C CYS A 129 -10.96 -1.75 3.55
N TYR A 130 -11.30 -0.65 2.87
CA TYR A 130 -11.85 0.56 3.50
C TYR A 130 -13.17 0.26 4.21
N ARG A 131 -14.08 -0.48 3.56
CA ARG A 131 -15.36 -0.88 4.17
C ARG A 131 -15.16 -1.74 5.41
N ARG A 132 -14.26 -2.73 5.37
CA ARG A 132 -13.95 -3.56 6.55
C ARG A 132 -13.35 -2.74 7.68
N ALA A 133 -12.56 -1.73 7.36
CA ALA A 133 -12.00 -0.77 8.30
C ALA A 133 -13.00 0.32 8.76
N LYS A 134 -14.26 0.26 8.30
CA LYS A 134 -15.34 1.21 8.59
C LYS A 134 -15.01 2.66 8.19
N ALA A 135 -14.24 2.84 7.13
CA ALA A 135 -13.97 4.16 6.59
C ALA A 135 -15.27 4.79 6.03
N PRO A 136 -15.45 6.11 6.18
CA PRO A 136 -16.64 6.80 5.70
C PRO A 136 -16.68 6.85 4.17
N LEU A 137 -17.89 6.88 3.59
CA LEU A 137 -18.06 6.83 2.14
C LEU A 137 -17.47 8.05 1.43
N TYR A 138 -17.43 9.21 2.08
CA TYR A 138 -16.96 10.45 1.45
C TYR A 138 -15.50 10.39 0.99
N ILE A 139 -14.64 9.51 1.53
CA ILE A 139 -13.26 9.39 1.05
C ILE A 139 -13.10 8.49 -0.18
N PHE A 140 -14.14 7.75 -0.58
CA PHE A 140 -14.07 6.79 -1.69
C PHE A 140 -13.91 7.45 -3.07
N PRO A 141 -14.52 8.62 -3.38
CA PRO A 141 -14.29 9.32 -4.64
C PRO A 141 -12.80 9.60 -4.94
N MET A 142 -11.97 9.85 -3.91
CA MET A 142 -10.52 10.07 -4.08
C MET A 142 -9.79 8.85 -4.68
N LEU A 143 -10.38 7.65 -4.62
CA LEU A 143 -9.78 6.42 -5.15
C LEU A 143 -9.89 6.32 -6.68
N VAL A 144 -10.90 6.95 -7.29
CA VAL A 144 -11.23 6.82 -8.72
C VAL A 144 -10.90 8.09 -9.51
N LEU A 145 -10.49 9.17 -8.85
CA LEU A 145 -10.23 10.47 -9.49
C LEU A 145 -8.74 10.71 -9.79
N SER A 146 -7.87 9.75 -9.53
CA SER A 146 -6.43 9.91 -9.77
C SER A 146 -6.07 9.70 -11.24
N LYS A 147 -5.67 10.78 -11.92
CA LYS A 147 -5.16 10.73 -13.30
C LYS A 147 -3.88 9.92 -13.38
N ARG A 148 -2.95 10.13 -12.44
CA ARG A 148 -1.65 9.45 -12.45
C ARG A 148 -1.82 7.95 -12.26
N LEU A 149 -2.70 7.52 -11.35
CA LEU A 149 -2.91 6.10 -11.07
C LEU A 149 -3.45 5.35 -12.29
N HIS A 150 -4.48 5.88 -12.96
CA HIS A 150 -4.95 5.34 -14.24
C HIS A 150 -3.81 5.20 -15.24
N SER A 151 -3.02 6.26 -15.37
CA SER A 151 -1.94 6.31 -16.33
C SER A 151 -0.80 5.31 -16.02
N ILE A 152 -0.54 5.00 -14.75
CA ILE A 152 0.41 3.94 -14.34
C ILE A 152 -0.09 2.56 -14.77
N PHE A 153 -1.36 2.26 -14.52
CA PHE A 153 -1.95 0.96 -14.86
C PHE A 153 -2.14 0.79 -16.36
N VAL A 154 -2.97 1.62 -17.00
CA VAL A 154 -3.49 1.33 -18.35
C VAL A 154 -2.76 2.05 -19.48
N LEU A 155 -1.89 3.02 -19.17
CA LEU A 155 -1.13 3.75 -20.21
C LEU A 155 0.37 3.47 -20.19
N ARG A 156 0.90 2.89 -19.09
CA ARG A 156 2.33 2.56 -18.94
C ARG A 156 2.59 1.08 -18.67
N LEU A 157 1.60 0.33 -18.17
CA LEU A 157 1.67 -1.13 -17.94
C LEU A 157 2.81 -1.53 -16.98
N PHE A 158 3.01 -0.74 -15.92
CA PHE A 158 4.11 -0.94 -14.98
C PHE A 158 3.95 -2.20 -14.12
N ASN A 159 5.07 -2.87 -13.82
CA ASN A 159 5.13 -4.03 -12.93
C ASN A 159 4.54 -3.76 -11.53
N ASP A 160 4.68 -2.53 -11.04
CA ASP A 160 4.14 -2.04 -9.76
C ASP A 160 2.65 -2.35 -9.57
N CYS A 161 1.88 -2.38 -10.66
CA CYS A 161 0.44 -2.67 -10.62
C CYS A 161 0.13 -4.03 -10.00
N PHE A 162 0.90 -5.07 -10.36
CA PHE A 162 0.72 -6.40 -9.79
C PHE A 162 1.15 -6.44 -8.32
N ALA A 163 2.29 -5.83 -8.00
CA ALA A 163 2.81 -5.78 -6.64
C ALA A 163 1.82 -5.08 -5.69
N VAL A 164 1.23 -3.96 -6.12
CA VAL A 164 0.20 -3.23 -5.37
C VAL A 164 -1.09 -4.03 -5.24
N PHE A 165 -1.57 -4.69 -6.30
CA PHE A 165 -2.73 -5.57 -6.22
C PHE A 165 -2.55 -6.66 -5.14
N PHE A 166 -1.41 -7.35 -5.15
CA PHE A 166 -1.12 -8.40 -4.18
C PHE A 166 -0.93 -7.86 -2.75
N LEU A 167 -0.38 -6.66 -2.58
CA LEU A 167 -0.35 -5.98 -1.28
C LEU A 167 -1.77 -5.74 -0.74
N TRP A 168 -2.68 -5.19 -1.54
CA TRP A 168 -4.06 -4.95 -1.11
C TRP A 168 -4.85 -6.24 -0.88
N ALA A 169 -4.62 -7.26 -1.70
CA ALA A 169 -5.19 -8.60 -1.48
C ALA A 169 -4.73 -9.20 -0.15
N ALA A 170 -3.42 -9.09 0.17
CA ALA A 170 -2.89 -9.54 1.45
C ALA A 170 -3.55 -8.83 2.63
N ILE A 171 -3.67 -7.50 2.57
CA ILE A 171 -4.37 -6.70 3.58
C ILE A 171 -5.82 -7.18 3.75
N TYR A 172 -6.54 -7.36 2.64
CA TYR A 172 -7.93 -7.85 2.67
C TYR A 172 -8.05 -9.22 3.36
N PHE A 173 -7.15 -10.16 3.05
CA PHE A 173 -7.13 -11.48 3.68
C PHE A 173 -6.75 -11.41 5.17
N PHE A 174 -5.80 -10.55 5.56
CA PHE A 174 -5.50 -10.31 6.98
C PHE A 174 -6.70 -9.71 7.73
N GLN A 175 -7.43 -8.75 7.15
CA GLN A 175 -8.66 -8.21 7.71
C GLN A 175 -9.79 -9.25 7.85
N ARG A 176 -9.71 -10.34 7.08
CA ARG A 176 -10.59 -11.51 7.16
C ARG A 176 -10.06 -12.62 8.07
N ARG A 177 -8.89 -12.43 8.70
CA ARG A 177 -8.19 -13.43 9.51
C ARG A 177 -7.81 -14.69 8.71
N LEU A 178 -7.68 -14.58 7.40
CA LEU A 178 -7.17 -15.63 6.51
C LEU A 178 -5.65 -15.49 6.41
N TRP A 179 -4.96 -15.72 7.52
CA TRP A 179 -3.55 -15.37 7.71
C TRP A 179 -2.63 -16.01 6.68
N THR A 180 -2.78 -17.30 6.42
CA THR A 180 -1.92 -18.00 5.44
C THR A 180 -2.14 -17.50 4.03
N VAL A 181 -3.38 -17.30 3.61
CA VAL A 181 -3.69 -16.75 2.28
C VAL A 181 -3.14 -15.33 2.15
N GLY A 182 -3.30 -14.50 3.19
CA GLY A 182 -2.74 -13.15 3.22
C GLY A 182 -1.21 -13.13 3.16
N SER A 183 -0.54 -14.02 3.90
CA SER A 183 0.92 -14.17 3.86
C SER A 183 1.41 -14.67 2.50
N MET A 184 0.69 -15.60 1.86
CA MET A 184 1.04 -16.07 0.51
C MET A 184 0.84 -14.97 -0.55
N ALA A 185 -0.27 -14.24 -0.48
CA ALA A 185 -0.52 -13.10 -1.37
C ALA A 185 0.55 -12.01 -1.20
N TYR A 186 0.91 -11.69 0.05
CA TYR A 186 1.98 -10.73 0.34
C TYR A 186 3.33 -11.20 -0.21
N SER A 187 3.70 -12.47 0.04
CA SER A 187 4.97 -13.02 -0.44
C SER A 187 4.99 -13.08 -1.98
N TRP A 188 3.88 -13.41 -2.64
CA TRP A 188 3.79 -13.31 -4.09
C TRP A 188 4.03 -11.88 -4.59
N GLY A 189 3.38 -10.88 -3.98
CA GLY A 189 3.62 -9.46 -4.30
C GLY A 189 5.06 -9.01 -4.05
N LEU A 190 5.69 -9.50 -2.99
CA LEU A 190 7.12 -9.27 -2.71
C LEU A 190 7.99 -9.90 -3.80
N GLY A 191 7.58 -11.07 -4.30
CA GLY A 191 8.15 -11.74 -5.46
C GLY A 191 7.98 -10.96 -6.77
N VAL A 192 7.07 -9.98 -6.83
CA VAL A 192 6.90 -9.09 -8.00
C VAL A 192 7.81 -7.86 -7.87
N LYS A 193 7.85 -7.26 -6.67
CA LYS A 193 8.67 -6.08 -6.41
C LYS A 193 9.10 -5.99 -4.95
N MET A 194 10.41 -5.81 -4.73
CA MET A 194 11.02 -5.71 -3.40
C MET A 194 10.49 -4.54 -2.55
N SER A 195 9.83 -3.54 -3.14
CA SER A 195 9.23 -2.41 -2.42
C SER A 195 8.20 -2.84 -1.38
N LEU A 196 7.66 -4.06 -1.45
CA LEU A 196 6.79 -4.60 -0.40
C LEU A 196 7.52 -4.89 0.92
N LEU A 197 8.86 -4.95 0.93
CA LEU A 197 9.65 -5.00 2.17
C LEU A 197 9.35 -3.83 3.11
N LEU A 198 8.93 -2.67 2.56
CA LEU A 198 8.56 -1.48 3.35
C LEU A 198 7.45 -1.76 4.37
N VAL A 199 6.56 -2.71 4.09
CA VAL A 199 5.45 -3.07 5.01
C VAL A 199 5.73 -4.31 5.86
N LEU A 200 6.85 -5.02 5.62
CA LEU A 200 7.18 -6.26 6.32
C LEU A 200 7.21 -6.10 7.86
N PRO A 201 7.78 -5.02 8.43
CA PRO A 201 7.77 -4.83 9.90
C PRO A 201 6.34 -4.76 10.47
N ALA A 202 5.43 -4.07 9.78
CA ALA A 202 4.03 -3.97 10.18
C ALA A 202 3.29 -5.31 10.09
N ILE A 203 3.52 -6.09 9.02
CA ILE A 203 2.95 -7.44 8.89
C ILE A 203 3.46 -8.34 10.02
N GLY A 204 4.75 -8.27 10.35
CA GLY A 204 5.33 -9.00 11.48
C GLY A 204 4.62 -8.69 12.79
N ILE A 205 4.42 -7.41 13.12
CA ILE A 205 3.70 -6.99 14.33
C ILE A 205 2.23 -7.43 14.31
N VAL A 206 1.54 -7.30 13.19
CA VAL A 206 0.15 -7.75 13.04
C VAL A 206 0.03 -9.25 13.31
N LEU A 207 0.90 -10.07 12.70
CA LEU A 207 0.90 -11.52 12.92
C LEU A 207 1.27 -11.86 14.37
N PHE A 208 2.30 -11.20 14.92
CA PHE A 208 2.76 -11.40 16.29
C PHE A 208 1.62 -11.19 17.30
N LEU A 209 0.89 -10.08 17.19
CA LEU A 209 -0.24 -9.78 18.08
C LEU A 209 -1.48 -10.62 17.80
N ALA A 210 -1.76 -10.95 16.53
CA ALA A 210 -2.97 -11.68 16.16
C ALA A 210 -2.86 -13.20 16.35
N ARG A 211 -1.65 -13.76 16.22
CA ARG A 211 -1.39 -15.20 16.09
C ARG A 211 -0.39 -15.75 17.09
N GLY A 212 0.38 -14.90 17.77
CA GLY A 212 1.45 -15.35 18.65
C GLY A 212 2.71 -15.75 17.88
N VAL A 213 3.75 -16.14 18.62
CA VAL A 213 5.11 -16.32 18.09
C VAL A 213 5.19 -17.52 17.14
N GLY A 214 4.79 -18.72 17.59
CA GLY A 214 4.91 -19.94 16.80
C GLY A 214 4.13 -19.89 15.48
N ALA A 215 2.89 -19.39 15.51
CA ALA A 215 2.09 -19.27 14.29
C ALA A 215 2.59 -18.17 13.35
N SER A 216 3.22 -17.10 13.88
CA SER A 216 3.89 -16.07 13.07
C SER A 216 5.12 -16.63 12.38
N PHE A 217 5.95 -17.41 13.09
CA PHE A 217 7.07 -18.12 12.48
C PHE A 217 6.61 -19.08 11.39
N LYS A 218 5.51 -19.81 11.61
CA LYS A 218 4.91 -20.65 10.55
C LYS A 218 4.55 -19.84 9.31
N GLN A 219 3.97 -18.65 9.46
CA GLN A 219 3.67 -17.79 8.30
C GLN A 219 4.95 -17.30 7.61
N ALA A 220 5.94 -16.85 8.38
CA ALA A 220 7.24 -16.42 7.84
C ALA A 220 7.92 -17.55 7.06
N TRP A 221 7.89 -18.76 7.60
CA TRP A 221 8.42 -19.95 6.96
C TRP A 221 7.72 -20.27 5.63
N LEU A 222 6.38 -20.26 5.61
CA LEU A 222 5.63 -20.46 4.36
C LEU A 222 5.97 -19.37 3.33
N MET A 223 6.12 -18.11 3.76
CA MET A 223 6.49 -17.02 2.85
C MET A 223 7.88 -17.25 2.24
N ALA A 224 8.84 -17.70 3.05
CA ALA A 224 10.18 -18.05 2.59
C ALA A 224 10.18 -19.26 1.65
N GLN A 225 9.41 -20.32 1.96
CA GLN A 225 9.23 -21.47 1.07
C GLN A 225 8.68 -21.04 -0.30
N LEU A 226 7.68 -20.15 -0.33
CA LEU A 226 7.17 -19.63 -1.59
C LEU A 226 8.27 -18.91 -2.39
N GLN A 227 9.08 -18.06 -1.74
CA GLN A 227 10.20 -17.37 -2.41
C GLN A 227 11.21 -18.35 -3.00
N VAL A 228 11.53 -19.43 -2.29
CA VAL A 228 12.42 -20.49 -2.79
C VAL A 228 11.80 -21.20 -3.99
N VAL A 229 10.51 -21.56 -3.91
CA VAL A 229 9.80 -22.25 -5.00
C VAL A 229 9.79 -21.41 -6.27
N ILE A 230 9.45 -20.12 -6.18
CA ILE A 230 9.43 -19.25 -7.37
C ILE A 230 10.84 -18.99 -7.90
N ALA A 231 11.86 -18.92 -7.03
CA ALA A 231 13.24 -18.72 -7.45
C ALA A 231 13.90 -19.98 -8.05
N PHE A 232 13.21 -21.14 -8.03
CA PHE A 232 13.77 -22.43 -8.43
C PHE A 232 14.49 -22.43 -9.79
N PRO A 233 13.96 -21.82 -10.88
CA PRO A 233 14.65 -21.80 -12.17
C PRO A 233 16.02 -21.12 -12.13
N PHE A 234 16.23 -20.20 -11.19
CA PHE A 234 17.41 -19.34 -11.09
C PHE A 234 18.45 -19.86 -10.08
N MET A 235 18.23 -21.06 -9.53
CA MET A 235 19.08 -21.63 -8.47
C MET A 235 20.50 -21.95 -8.93
N ALA A 236 20.73 -22.17 -10.23
CA ALA A 236 22.06 -22.41 -10.79
C ALA A 236 23.03 -21.24 -10.52
N ASN A 237 22.50 -20.01 -10.46
CA ASN A 237 23.23 -18.82 -10.01
C ASN A 237 22.42 -18.06 -8.95
N LEU A 238 22.17 -18.70 -7.80
CA LEU A 238 21.39 -18.12 -6.71
C LEU A 238 21.95 -16.77 -6.22
N VAL A 239 23.28 -16.62 -6.17
CA VAL A 239 23.93 -15.35 -5.78
C VAL A 239 23.63 -14.26 -6.81
N GLY A 240 23.70 -14.58 -8.10
CA GLY A 240 23.29 -13.70 -9.18
C GLY A 240 21.82 -13.28 -9.09
N TYR A 241 20.92 -14.22 -8.81
CA TYR A 241 19.51 -13.94 -8.57
C TYR A 241 19.31 -12.98 -7.40
N LEU A 242 19.85 -13.30 -6.22
CA LEU A 242 19.63 -12.49 -5.01
C LEU A 242 20.23 -11.09 -5.14
N SER A 243 21.42 -10.97 -5.73
CA SER A 243 22.08 -9.67 -5.93
C SER A 243 21.34 -8.76 -6.90
N ARG A 244 20.63 -9.30 -7.89
CA ARG A 244 19.81 -8.54 -8.85
C ARG A 244 18.39 -8.27 -8.37
N ALA A 245 17.68 -9.30 -7.91
CA ALA A 245 16.29 -9.21 -7.49
C ALA A 245 16.08 -8.37 -6.22
N PHE A 246 17.10 -8.30 -5.36
CA PHE A 246 17.11 -7.52 -4.12
C PHE A 246 18.33 -6.59 -4.06
N GLU A 247 18.56 -5.83 -5.13
CA GLU A 247 19.71 -4.93 -5.27
C GLU A 247 19.54 -3.64 -4.44
N PHE A 248 19.93 -3.68 -3.15
CA PHE A 248 19.84 -2.51 -2.25
C PHE A 248 20.87 -1.41 -2.54
N SER A 249 21.94 -1.72 -3.26
CA SER A 249 23.00 -0.75 -3.61
C SER A 249 22.64 0.14 -4.79
N ARG A 250 21.60 -0.22 -5.56
CA ARG A 250 21.23 0.49 -6.78
C ARG A 250 20.95 1.96 -6.50
N GLN A 251 21.63 2.83 -7.24
CA GLN A 251 21.39 4.25 -7.22
C GLN A 251 20.58 4.64 -8.45
N PHE A 252 19.41 5.22 -8.22
CA PHE A 252 18.59 5.76 -9.31
C PHE A 252 19.10 7.15 -9.70
N LEU A 253 19.00 7.47 -10.99
CA LEU A 253 19.50 8.73 -11.53
C LEU A 253 18.68 9.89 -10.96
N PHE A 254 19.37 10.92 -10.47
CA PHE A 254 18.74 12.13 -9.92
C PHE A 254 17.73 12.75 -10.88
N LYS A 255 18.01 12.76 -12.19
CA LYS A 255 17.09 13.29 -13.21
C LYS A 255 15.70 12.66 -13.22
N TRP A 256 15.54 11.44 -12.70
CA TRP A 256 14.26 10.72 -12.66
C TRP A 256 13.58 10.75 -11.30
N THR A 257 14.24 11.29 -10.27
CA THR A 257 13.66 11.34 -8.93
C THR A 257 12.49 12.32 -8.87
N VAL A 258 11.40 11.89 -8.24
CA VAL A 258 10.19 12.67 -7.97
C VAL A 258 10.28 13.34 -6.59
N ASN A 259 10.97 12.70 -5.65
CA ASN A 259 11.20 13.20 -4.30
C ASN A 259 12.66 13.60 -4.08
N TRP A 260 12.89 14.44 -3.06
CA TRP A 260 14.21 14.98 -2.70
C TRP A 260 14.95 15.75 -3.81
N ARG A 261 14.30 16.12 -4.92
CA ARG A 261 14.95 16.92 -5.97
C ARG A 261 15.44 18.28 -5.46
N PHE A 262 14.65 18.93 -4.61
CA PHE A 262 14.93 20.25 -4.06
C PHE A 262 16.20 20.32 -3.18
N VAL A 263 16.82 19.18 -2.83
CA VAL A 263 18.08 19.16 -2.04
C VAL A 263 19.33 19.30 -2.92
N GLY A 264 19.18 19.19 -4.26
CA GLY A 264 20.30 19.21 -5.20
C GLY A 264 20.96 17.83 -5.39
N GLU A 265 21.61 17.64 -6.54
CA GLU A 265 22.20 16.35 -6.95
C GLU A 265 23.35 15.91 -6.03
N ASP A 266 24.24 16.83 -5.65
CA ASP A 266 25.39 16.54 -4.80
C ASP A 266 24.96 15.99 -3.42
N VAL A 267 23.97 16.63 -2.79
CA VAL A 267 23.42 16.18 -1.51
C VAL A 267 22.67 14.86 -1.69
N PHE A 268 21.88 14.73 -2.76
CA PHE A 268 21.11 13.52 -3.05
C PHE A 268 22.00 12.27 -3.22
N LEU A 269 23.15 12.41 -3.88
CA LEU A 269 24.10 11.32 -4.10
C LEU A 269 25.02 11.05 -2.91
N SER A 270 25.08 11.98 -1.94
CA SER A 270 25.94 11.84 -0.76
C SER A 270 25.60 10.62 0.11
N ARG A 271 26.64 10.08 0.77
CA ARG A 271 26.50 8.96 1.70
C ARG A 271 25.79 9.41 2.97
N GLU A 272 26.08 10.63 3.42
CA GLU A 272 25.54 11.28 4.60
C GLU A 272 24.02 11.39 4.49
N PHE A 273 23.51 11.83 3.34
CA PHE A 273 22.06 11.91 3.09
C PHE A 273 21.42 10.52 3.08
N SER A 274 22.03 9.56 2.38
CA SER A 274 21.52 8.18 2.32
C SER A 274 21.43 7.52 3.70
N VAL A 275 22.45 7.71 4.54
CA VAL A 275 22.47 7.20 5.93
C VAL A 275 21.44 7.94 6.79
N SER A 276 21.31 9.26 6.64
CA SER A 276 20.32 10.06 7.38
C SER A 276 18.89 9.61 7.10
N LEU A 277 18.56 9.33 5.84
CA LEU A 277 17.26 8.78 5.44
C LEU A 277 17.02 7.41 6.07
N LEU A 278 18.02 6.52 6.08
CA LEU A 278 17.91 5.20 6.70
C LEU A 278 17.70 5.27 8.21
N VAL A 279 18.47 6.12 8.91
CA VAL A 279 18.30 6.36 10.36
C VAL A 279 16.91 6.93 10.64
N GLY A 280 16.45 7.89 9.84
CA GLY A 280 15.10 8.46 9.95
C GLY A 280 14.00 7.42 9.74
N HIS A 281 14.16 6.54 8.75
CA HIS A 281 13.25 5.43 8.49
C HIS A 281 13.12 4.49 9.68
N ILE A 282 14.25 3.97 10.18
CA ILE A 282 14.29 3.03 11.31
C ILE A 282 13.75 3.70 12.58
N SER A 283 14.16 4.93 12.86
CA SER A 283 13.71 5.68 14.05
C SER A 283 12.19 5.90 14.02
N THR A 284 11.63 6.23 12.87
CA THR A 284 10.17 6.43 12.72
C THR A 284 9.40 5.11 12.84
N LEU A 285 9.93 4.01 12.30
CA LEU A 285 9.34 2.68 12.50
C LEU A 285 9.36 2.28 13.98
N ILE A 286 10.46 2.49 14.70
CA ILE A 286 10.56 2.22 16.13
C ILE A 286 9.57 3.09 16.92
N LEU A 287 9.47 4.38 16.59
CA LEU A 287 8.49 5.28 17.20
C LEU A 287 7.07 4.74 17.04
N PHE A 288 6.65 4.36 15.83
CA PHE A 288 5.33 3.79 15.59
C PHE A 288 5.13 2.43 16.26
N ALA A 289 6.12 1.54 16.18
CA ALA A 289 6.06 0.21 16.79
C ALA A 289 5.83 0.30 18.30
N THR A 290 6.64 1.11 18.99
CA THR A 290 6.61 1.24 20.45
C THR A 290 5.43 2.08 20.95
N THR A 291 5.05 3.13 20.22
CA THR A 291 4.03 4.07 20.68
C THR A 291 2.65 3.86 20.09
N ARG A 292 2.45 3.04 19.04
CA ARG A 292 1.15 2.84 18.40
C ARG A 292 0.86 1.37 18.13
N TRP A 293 1.74 0.67 17.42
CA TRP A 293 1.42 -0.66 16.91
C TRP A 293 1.43 -1.75 17.98
N LEU A 294 2.33 -1.73 18.97
CA LEU A 294 2.33 -2.71 20.05
C LEU A 294 1.34 -2.40 21.19
N ARG A 295 0.70 -1.23 21.17
CA ARG A 295 -0.26 -0.82 22.22
C ARG A 295 -1.42 -1.78 22.48
N PRO A 296 -2.02 -2.49 21.49
CA PRO A 296 -3.11 -3.42 21.76
C PRO A 296 -2.76 -4.51 22.79
N ALA A 297 -1.47 -4.78 22.98
CA ALA A 297 -0.99 -5.74 23.97
C ALA A 297 -1.12 -5.27 25.43
N GLU A 298 -1.21 -3.95 25.68
CA GLU A 298 -1.28 -3.34 27.02
C GLU A 298 -0.18 -3.85 27.98
N LYS A 299 1.01 -4.16 27.43
CA LYS A 299 2.15 -4.74 28.16
C LYS A 299 3.45 -3.99 27.84
N PRO A 300 4.41 -3.98 28.78
CA PRO A 300 5.76 -3.50 28.49
C PRO A 300 6.40 -4.30 27.35
N ILE A 301 7.14 -3.61 26.47
CA ILE A 301 7.80 -4.24 25.33
C ILE A 301 8.82 -5.29 25.77
N SER A 302 9.51 -5.05 26.90
CA SER A 302 10.44 -6.01 27.50
C SER A 302 9.77 -7.34 27.84
N GLU A 303 8.51 -7.32 28.29
CA GLU A 303 7.74 -8.53 28.57
C GLU A 303 7.38 -9.25 27.27
N LEU A 304 6.91 -8.52 26.26
CA LEU A 304 6.57 -9.09 24.94
C LEU A 304 7.76 -9.78 24.28
N VAL A 305 8.93 -9.12 24.32
CA VAL A 305 10.17 -9.66 23.76
C VAL A 305 10.68 -10.82 24.62
N GLY A 306 10.65 -10.70 25.95
CA GLY A 306 11.07 -11.77 26.86
C GLY A 306 10.27 -13.06 26.66
N ASN A 307 8.95 -12.96 26.53
CA ASN A 307 8.08 -14.10 26.24
C ASN A 307 8.38 -14.68 24.85
N ALA A 308 8.57 -13.82 23.84
CA ALA A 308 8.88 -14.26 22.49
C ALA A 308 10.21 -15.02 22.37
N LEU A 309 11.25 -14.57 23.09
CA LEU A 309 12.55 -15.24 23.12
C LEU A 309 12.47 -16.64 23.78
N LYS A 310 11.51 -16.84 24.68
CA LYS A 310 11.20 -18.14 25.29
C LYS A 310 10.28 -19.01 24.43
N PHE A 311 9.90 -18.54 23.22
CA PHE A 311 8.88 -19.15 22.38
C PHE A 311 7.50 -19.33 23.06
N GLU A 312 7.21 -18.47 24.04
CA GLU A 312 5.91 -18.41 24.72
C GLU A 312 4.95 -17.45 23.98
N GLU A 313 3.67 -17.49 24.35
CA GLU A 313 2.69 -16.54 23.83
C GLU A 313 3.05 -15.11 24.28
N PRO A 314 3.21 -14.15 23.35
CA PRO A 314 3.81 -12.86 23.68
C PRO A 314 2.95 -12.05 24.66
N CYS A 315 1.62 -12.17 24.56
CA CYS A 315 0.69 -11.53 25.49
C CYS A 315 0.25 -12.47 26.64
N GLY A 316 0.88 -13.64 26.80
CA GLY A 316 0.52 -14.65 27.80
C GLY A 316 -0.96 -15.02 27.76
N LYS A 317 -1.62 -15.06 28.93
CA LYS A 317 -3.06 -15.36 29.06
C LYS A 317 -3.97 -14.39 28.29
N MET A 318 -3.49 -13.20 27.94
CA MET A 318 -4.26 -12.19 27.20
C MET A 318 -4.19 -12.35 25.68
N GLN A 319 -3.42 -13.32 25.15
CA GLN A 319 -3.21 -13.47 23.70
C GLN A 319 -4.52 -13.53 22.90
N HIS A 320 -5.51 -14.28 23.38
CA HIS A 320 -6.80 -14.36 22.71
C HIS A 320 -7.54 -13.01 22.67
N ALA A 321 -7.54 -12.27 23.80
CA ALA A 321 -8.17 -10.95 23.89
C ALA A 321 -7.47 -9.93 22.99
N VAL A 322 -6.12 -9.92 22.97
CA VAL A 322 -5.33 -9.06 22.08
C VAL A 322 -5.60 -9.40 20.62
N SER A 323 -5.65 -10.68 20.26
CA SER A 323 -6.02 -11.12 18.91
C SER A 323 -7.38 -10.59 18.46
N ILE A 324 -8.38 -10.53 19.35
CA ILE A 324 -9.70 -9.93 19.05
C ILE A 324 -9.57 -8.42 18.77
N ARG A 325 -8.73 -7.70 19.53
CA ARG A 325 -8.49 -6.25 19.35
C ARG A 325 -7.80 -5.90 18.02
N ILE A 326 -7.11 -6.86 17.39
CA ILE A 326 -6.55 -6.70 16.04
C ILE A 326 -7.69 -6.64 15.00
N SER A 327 -8.24 -5.44 14.85
CA SER A 327 -9.37 -5.14 13.98
C SER A 327 -8.92 -4.85 12.54
N PRO A 328 -9.84 -4.89 11.56
CA PRO A 328 -9.51 -4.51 10.19
C PRO A 328 -8.98 -3.08 10.03
N ASN A 329 -9.45 -2.15 10.87
CA ASN A 329 -8.97 -0.77 10.92
C ASN A 329 -7.51 -0.73 11.36
N TYR A 330 -7.19 -1.41 12.47
CA TYR A 330 -5.81 -1.51 12.96
C TYR A 330 -4.88 -2.11 11.91
N ILE A 331 -5.25 -3.24 11.29
CA ILE A 331 -4.42 -3.91 10.27
C ILE A 331 -4.11 -2.95 9.11
N LEU A 332 -5.15 -2.29 8.58
CA LEU A 332 -5.00 -1.37 7.46
C LEU A 332 -4.14 -0.15 7.84
N THR A 333 -4.39 0.47 9.00
CA THR A 333 -3.60 1.60 9.50
C THR A 333 -2.13 1.21 9.67
N THR A 334 -1.83 0.10 10.34
CA THR A 334 -0.47 -0.33 10.63
C THR A 334 0.33 -0.62 9.35
N ILE A 335 -0.26 -1.35 8.40
CA ILE A 335 0.41 -1.68 7.13
C ILE A 335 0.60 -0.43 6.25
N LEU A 336 -0.43 0.42 6.10
CA LEU A 336 -0.32 1.62 5.25
C LEU A 336 0.62 2.68 5.86
N THR A 337 0.69 2.80 7.18
CA THR A 337 1.65 3.70 7.83
C THR A 337 3.09 3.24 7.63
N ALA A 338 3.38 1.94 7.72
CA ALA A 338 4.71 1.41 7.38
C ALA A 338 5.10 1.71 5.93
N ASN A 339 4.18 1.54 4.99
CA ASN A 339 4.39 1.91 3.58
C ASN A 339 4.69 3.42 3.44
N ALA A 340 3.90 4.28 4.06
CA ALA A 340 4.10 5.73 4.00
C ALA A 340 5.44 6.17 4.60
N ILE A 341 5.86 5.57 5.72
CA ILE A 341 7.18 5.80 6.33
C ILE A 341 8.29 5.34 5.35
N GLY A 342 8.15 4.16 4.75
CA GLY A 342 9.10 3.66 3.76
C GLY A 342 9.26 4.57 2.55
N VAL A 343 8.14 5.02 1.97
CA VAL A 343 8.13 5.92 0.83
C VAL A 343 8.68 7.31 1.19
N LEU A 344 8.35 7.85 2.37
CA LEU A 344 8.85 9.14 2.84
C LEU A 344 10.39 9.15 2.89
N PHE A 345 10.99 8.10 3.44
CA PHE A 345 12.44 8.00 3.59
C PHE A 345 13.15 7.33 2.41
N ALA A 346 12.43 6.96 1.34
CA ALA A 346 13.07 6.45 0.13
C ALA A 346 13.92 7.55 -0.50
N ARG A 347 15.21 7.29 -0.76
CA ARG A 347 16.10 8.28 -1.39
C ARG A 347 15.61 8.69 -2.77
N SER A 348 15.09 7.75 -3.56
CA SER A 348 14.57 8.06 -4.89
C SER A 348 13.26 7.34 -5.15
N LEU A 349 12.29 8.09 -5.65
CA LEU A 349 11.01 7.62 -6.12
C LEU A 349 10.84 7.99 -7.58
N HIS A 350 10.35 7.03 -8.36
CA HIS A 350 9.84 7.26 -9.69
C HIS A 350 8.32 7.32 -9.69
N TYR A 351 7.72 7.81 -10.78
CA TYR A 351 6.27 8.00 -10.88
C TYR A 351 5.44 6.73 -10.61
N GLN A 352 5.95 5.53 -10.93
CA GLN A 352 5.24 4.27 -10.65
C GLN A 352 5.00 4.02 -9.15
N PHE A 353 5.82 4.59 -8.25
CA PHE A 353 5.61 4.47 -6.81
C PHE A 353 4.32 5.13 -6.33
N TYR A 354 3.72 6.01 -7.14
CA TYR A 354 2.43 6.59 -6.81
C TYR A 354 1.31 5.53 -6.64
N ALA A 355 1.44 4.36 -7.27
CA ALA A 355 0.51 3.25 -7.07
C ALA A 355 0.46 2.74 -5.62
N TYR A 356 1.54 2.90 -4.85
CA TYR A 356 1.61 2.56 -3.43
C TYR A 356 1.04 3.65 -2.53
N ILE A 357 0.87 4.88 -3.05
CA ILE A 357 0.54 6.07 -2.27
C ILE A 357 -0.93 6.46 -2.51
N ALA A 358 -1.33 6.59 -3.77
CA ALA A 358 -2.65 7.08 -4.17
C ALA A 358 -3.81 6.34 -3.48
N PRO A 359 -3.88 4.99 -3.47
CA PRO A 359 -4.95 4.28 -2.77
C PRO A 359 -4.79 4.23 -1.25
N ALA A 360 -3.63 4.60 -0.69
CA ALA A 360 -3.39 4.60 0.75
C ALA A 360 -3.76 5.96 1.40
N THR A 361 -3.49 7.06 0.69
CA THR A 361 -3.61 8.43 1.18
C THR A 361 -5.01 8.75 1.74
N PRO A 362 -6.13 8.48 1.06
CA PRO A 362 -7.45 8.86 1.58
C PRO A 362 -7.76 8.25 2.95
N PHE A 363 -7.39 6.98 3.15
CA PHE A 363 -7.59 6.30 4.43
C PHE A 363 -6.68 6.86 5.51
N LEU A 364 -5.41 7.12 5.21
CA LEU A 364 -4.47 7.67 6.20
C LEU A 364 -4.86 9.10 6.62
N LEU A 365 -5.29 9.94 5.67
CA LEU A 365 -5.78 11.29 5.96
C LEU A 365 -7.09 11.30 6.75
N TRP A 366 -7.96 10.30 6.54
CA TRP A 366 -9.12 10.10 7.42
C TRP A 366 -8.69 9.62 8.80
N ARG A 367 -7.78 8.63 8.85
CA ARG A 367 -7.35 7.99 10.09
C ARG A 367 -6.60 8.94 11.02
N SER A 368 -5.96 9.96 10.47
CA SER A 368 -5.31 11.03 11.24
C SER A 368 -6.29 11.96 11.95
N GLY A 369 -7.59 11.90 11.63
CA GLY A 369 -8.60 12.80 12.20
C GLY A 369 -8.58 14.21 11.63
N LEU A 370 -7.90 14.43 10.49
CA LEU A 370 -7.93 15.72 9.80
C LEU A 370 -9.34 16.07 9.35
N HIS A 371 -9.69 17.36 9.31
CA HIS A 371 -10.98 17.79 8.78
C HIS A 371 -11.13 17.39 7.30
N PRO A 372 -12.31 16.96 6.81
CA PRO A 372 -12.50 16.53 5.43
C PRO A 372 -11.94 17.48 4.37
N ILE A 373 -12.08 18.80 4.57
CA ILE A 373 -11.50 19.82 3.67
C ILE A 373 -9.98 19.65 3.51
N LEU A 374 -9.26 19.43 4.61
CA LEU A 374 -7.81 19.20 4.58
C LEU A 374 -7.47 17.85 3.94
N GLN A 375 -8.31 16.83 4.11
CA GLN A 375 -8.12 15.54 3.45
C GLN A 375 -8.16 15.71 1.92
N TYR A 376 -9.16 16.42 1.39
CA TYR A 376 -9.26 16.71 -0.04
C TYR A 376 -8.17 17.65 -0.55
N ALA A 377 -7.81 18.67 0.22
CA ALA A 377 -6.74 19.61 -0.16
C ALA A 377 -5.38 18.89 -0.27
N LEU A 378 -5.01 18.10 0.73
CA LEU A 378 -3.76 17.33 0.71
C LEU A 378 -3.76 16.28 -0.39
N TRP A 379 -4.89 15.60 -0.61
CA TRP A 379 -5.03 14.65 -1.71
C TRP A 379 -4.85 15.33 -3.08
N ALA A 380 -5.48 16.49 -3.30
CA ALA A 380 -5.40 17.20 -4.58
C ALA A 380 -4.00 17.76 -4.85
N VAL A 381 -3.34 18.32 -3.83
CA VAL A 381 -1.96 18.83 -3.94
C VAL A 381 -0.97 17.68 -4.16
N GLN A 382 -1.19 16.51 -3.53
CA GLN A 382 -0.43 15.30 -3.82
C GLN A 382 -0.63 14.85 -5.28
N GLU A 383 -1.87 14.75 -5.76
CA GLU A 383 -2.16 14.37 -7.15
C GLU A 383 -1.47 15.33 -8.13
N TRP A 384 -1.53 16.65 -7.89
CA TRP A 384 -0.82 17.64 -8.69
C TRP A 384 0.69 17.38 -8.73
N ALA A 385 1.33 17.23 -7.57
CA ALA A 385 2.78 17.09 -7.48
C ALA A 385 3.29 15.84 -8.21
N TRP A 386 2.54 14.74 -8.15
CA TRP A 386 2.85 13.50 -8.87
C TRP A 386 2.51 13.57 -10.37
N ASN A 387 1.76 14.58 -10.84
CA ASN A 387 1.48 14.79 -12.26
C ASN A 387 2.47 15.73 -12.96
N VAL A 388 3.22 16.56 -12.23
CA VAL A 388 4.29 17.41 -12.80
C VAL A 388 5.39 16.51 -13.38
N TYR A 389 5.71 16.67 -14.68
CA TYR A 389 6.74 15.90 -15.38
C TYR A 389 7.55 16.79 -16.36
N PRO A 390 8.90 16.78 -16.30
CA PRO A 390 9.72 16.21 -15.23
C PRO A 390 9.43 16.94 -13.90
N SER A 391 9.73 16.29 -12.76
CA SER A 391 9.53 16.91 -11.46
C SER A 391 10.38 18.18 -11.29
N THR A 392 9.85 19.19 -10.63
CA THR A 392 10.54 20.41 -10.19
C THR A 392 10.83 20.37 -8.69
N ASP A 393 11.68 21.27 -8.19
CA ASP A 393 11.95 21.44 -6.75
C ASP A 393 10.66 21.66 -5.96
N ALA A 394 9.76 22.51 -6.48
CA ALA A 394 8.45 22.76 -5.89
C ALA A 394 7.59 21.48 -5.80
N SER A 395 7.45 20.75 -6.91
CA SER A 395 6.67 19.50 -6.90
C SER A 395 7.28 18.45 -5.98
N SER A 396 8.61 18.34 -5.94
CA SER A 396 9.32 17.40 -5.10
C SER A 396 9.20 17.75 -3.61
N LEU A 397 9.26 19.03 -3.26
CA LEU A 397 9.07 19.50 -1.89
C LEU A 397 7.65 19.18 -1.43
N VAL A 398 6.67 19.36 -2.30
CA VAL A 398 5.27 19.03 -2.01
C VAL A 398 5.08 17.53 -1.79
N VAL A 399 5.67 16.66 -2.63
CA VAL A 399 5.60 15.19 -2.43
C VAL A 399 6.12 14.80 -1.05
N VAL A 400 7.30 15.30 -0.66
CA VAL A 400 7.89 15.01 0.65
C VAL A 400 7.04 15.59 1.79
N SER A 401 6.59 16.84 1.65
CA SER A 401 5.80 17.52 2.68
C SER A 401 4.46 16.84 2.94
N VAL A 402 3.74 16.42 1.91
CA VAL A 402 2.45 15.72 2.09
C VAL A 402 2.66 14.34 2.71
N LEU A 403 3.70 13.59 2.32
CA LEU A 403 4.05 12.32 2.95
C LEU A 403 4.40 12.51 4.43
N PHE A 404 5.23 13.52 4.75
CA PHE A 404 5.61 13.86 6.11
C PHE A 404 4.39 14.24 6.96
N LEU A 405 3.55 15.16 6.47
CA LEU A 405 2.32 15.57 7.15
C LEU A 405 1.37 14.38 7.35
N THR A 406 1.26 13.47 6.39
CA THR A 406 0.45 12.26 6.53
C THR A 406 0.97 11.37 7.67
N VAL A 407 2.28 11.09 7.70
CA VAL A 407 2.90 10.27 8.75
C VAL A 407 2.72 10.92 10.14
N VAL A 408 3.04 12.20 10.28
CA VAL A 408 2.90 12.94 11.55
C VAL A 408 1.44 13.00 12.00
N SER A 409 0.52 13.33 11.09
CA SER A 409 -0.90 13.46 11.43
C SER A 409 -1.50 12.11 11.84
N VAL A 410 -1.12 11.00 11.20
CA VAL A 410 -1.59 9.67 11.62
C VAL A 410 -1.02 9.29 12.98
N TRP A 411 0.27 9.55 13.23
CA TRP A 411 0.87 9.32 14.55
C TRP A 411 0.11 10.09 15.65
N TRP A 412 -0.24 11.36 15.38
CA TRP A 412 -0.99 12.18 16.32
C TRP A 412 -2.45 11.72 16.47
N GLY A 413 -3.15 11.45 15.37
CA GLY A 413 -4.56 11.08 15.34
C GLY A 413 -4.86 9.73 16.00
N THR A 414 -3.89 8.80 15.98
CA THR A 414 -4.00 7.48 16.60
C THR A 414 -3.55 7.44 18.07
N ARG A 415 -3.21 8.58 18.68
CA ARG A 415 -2.64 8.64 20.04
C ARG A 415 -3.58 8.16 21.14
N HIS A 416 -4.89 8.19 20.90
CA HIS A 416 -5.92 7.77 21.86
C HIS A 416 -6.44 6.35 21.59
N ASP A 417 -5.94 5.70 20.53
CA ASP A 417 -6.26 4.31 20.25
C ASP A 417 -5.80 3.42 21.42
N PHE A 418 -6.69 2.55 21.88
CA PHE A 418 -6.44 1.58 22.95
C PHE A 418 -6.04 2.22 24.29
N VAL A 419 -6.34 3.52 24.50
CA VAL A 419 -6.21 4.17 25.80
C VAL A 419 -7.53 4.02 26.55
N ASN A 420 -7.53 3.24 27.65
CA ASN A 420 -8.64 3.28 28.61
C ASN A 420 -8.51 4.57 29.42
N LEU A 421 -9.33 5.58 29.14
CA LEU A 421 -9.47 6.73 30.04
C LEU A 421 -10.00 6.19 31.38
N LYS A 422 -9.18 6.26 32.44
CA LYS A 422 -9.67 6.03 33.82
C LYS A 422 -10.82 7.00 34.06
N GLY A 423 -12.06 6.50 34.09
CA GLY A 423 -13.25 7.30 34.41
C GLY A 423 -14.43 7.17 33.44
N GLU A 424 -14.24 6.67 32.21
CA GLU A 424 -15.38 6.43 31.28
C GLU A 424 -15.85 4.97 31.37
N GLY A 425 -16.34 4.61 32.55
CA GLY A 425 -17.21 3.45 32.71
C GLY A 425 -18.55 3.73 32.03
N ALA A 426 -18.90 2.91 31.04
CA ALA A 426 -20.26 2.64 30.56
C ALA A 426 -21.10 3.77 29.89
N ALA A 427 -20.70 5.04 29.83
CA ALA A 427 -21.60 6.11 29.37
C ALA A 427 -21.35 6.74 27.97
N SER A 428 -20.24 6.47 27.27
CA SER A 428 -19.90 7.17 26.02
C SER A 428 -19.82 6.28 24.76
N ARG A 429 -20.62 5.21 24.65
CA ARG A 429 -20.87 4.56 23.34
C ARG A 429 -21.93 5.31 22.53
N ARG A 430 -21.73 6.61 22.29
CA ARG A 430 -22.41 7.36 21.24
C ARG A 430 -21.47 8.50 20.81
N TRP A 431 -21.12 8.46 19.53
CA TRP A 431 -20.33 9.44 18.76
C TRP A 431 -18.80 9.37 18.91
N THR A 432 -18.16 8.72 17.94
CA THR A 432 -17.33 9.38 16.92
C THR A 432 -17.09 8.43 15.76
#